data_AF-A0A950TJM5-F1
#
_entry.id   AF-A0A950TJM5-F1
#
_cell.length_a   1.000
_cell.length_b   1.000
_cell.length_c   1.000
_cell.angle_alpha   90.00
_cell.angle_beta   90.00
_cell.angle_gamma   90.00
#
_symmetry.space_group_name_H-M   'P 1'
#
loop_
_entity.id
_entity.type
_entity.pdbx_description
1 polymer ?
#
loop_
_entity_poly.entity_id
_entity_poly.type
_entity_poly.pdbx_seq_one_letter_code
_entity_poly.pdbx_strand_id
1 'polypeptide(L)'
;MTRKRVKQSLERTMCSPCENCEGAGWVKSATTVCYEILAEARRLSKQVEDVRHTTLRVHPDVSLALRNSEREVLEEIEAYLGNVDVSADRSIHQAQFDFAFI
;
A
#
# COMPACT_ATOMS: atom_id res chain seq x y z
N MET A 1 19.62 -35.37 -14.88
CA MET A 1 18.46 -36.27 -14.74
C MET A 1 17.19 -35.48 -14.96
N THR A 2 16.60 -35.55 -16.16
CA THR A 2 15.36 -34.83 -16.51
C THR A 2 14.18 -35.79 -16.43
N ARG A 3 13.29 -35.59 -15.44
CA ARG A 3 12.07 -36.40 -15.30
C ARG A 3 11.01 -35.85 -16.26
N LYS A 4 10.59 -36.65 -17.24
CA LYS A 4 9.49 -36.33 -18.17
C LYS A 4 8.21 -36.10 -17.36
N ARG A 5 7.68 -34.87 -17.38
CA ARG A 5 6.44 -34.48 -16.67
C ARG A 5 5.23 -34.98 -17.46
N VAL A 6 4.58 -36.04 -16.99
CA VAL A 6 3.42 -36.69 -17.68
C VAL A 6 2.07 -36.36 -17.00
N LYS A 7 2.09 -35.67 -15.85
CA LYS A 7 0.88 -35.25 -15.13
C LYS A 7 1.01 -33.78 -14.74
N GLN A 8 -0.06 -32.99 -14.92
CA GLN A 8 -0.11 -31.66 -14.30
C GLN A 8 0.10 -31.84 -12.79
N SER A 9 0.98 -31.03 -12.20
CA SER A 9 1.25 -31.10 -10.77
C SER A 9 -0.05 -30.90 -9.98
N LEU A 10 -0.32 -31.81 -9.03
CA LEU A 10 -1.54 -31.84 -8.20
C LEU A 10 -1.81 -30.50 -7.49
N GLU A 11 -0.73 -29.86 -7.07
CA GLU A 11 -0.63 -28.49 -6.55
C GLU A 11 -1.37 -27.42 -7.38
N ARG A 12 -1.35 -27.47 -8.73
CA ARG A 12 -2.12 -26.53 -9.58
C ARG A 12 -3.62 -26.85 -9.67
N THR A 13 -4.04 -28.03 -9.22
CA THR A 13 -5.45 -28.46 -9.23
C THR A 13 -6.14 -28.16 -7.90
N MET A 14 -5.40 -28.14 -6.79
CA MET A 14 -5.96 -27.97 -5.45
C MET A 14 -5.66 -26.62 -4.79
N CYS A 15 -4.64 -25.89 -5.26
CA CYS A 15 -4.25 -24.62 -4.66
C CYS A 15 -4.48 -23.47 -5.65
N SER A 16 -5.16 -22.42 -5.19
CA SER A 16 -5.14 -21.11 -5.83
C SER A 16 -3.97 -20.27 -5.27
N PRO A 17 -3.40 -19.35 -6.07
CA PRO A 17 -2.46 -18.38 -5.53
C PRO A 17 -3.15 -17.52 -4.46
N CYS A 18 -2.40 -17.18 -3.42
CA CYS A 18 -2.83 -16.25 -2.38
C CYS A 18 -3.19 -14.90 -3.02
N GLU A 19 -4.46 -14.49 -2.92
CA GLU A 19 -4.97 -13.23 -3.50
C GLU A 19 -4.28 -12.00 -2.89
N ASN A 20 -3.73 -12.16 -1.69
CA ASN A 20 -3.20 -11.07 -0.89
C ASN A 20 -1.68 -10.89 -0.99
N CYS A 21 -1.00 -11.96 -1.38
CA CYS A 21 0.46 -12.02 -1.42
C CYS A 21 0.97 -12.47 -2.80
N GLU A 22 0.08 -12.67 -3.76
CA GLU A 22 0.35 -13.08 -5.16
C GLU A 22 1.32 -14.26 -5.30
N GLY A 23 1.35 -15.15 -4.30
CA GLY A 23 2.26 -16.30 -4.26
C GLY A 23 3.68 -16.01 -3.76
N ALA A 24 3.97 -14.79 -3.28
CA ALA A 24 5.26 -14.45 -2.67
C ALA A 24 5.43 -15.03 -1.27
N GLY A 25 4.34 -15.21 -0.51
CA GLY A 25 4.36 -15.76 0.86
C GLY A 25 4.76 -14.78 1.97
N TRP A 26 4.85 -13.49 1.65
CA TRP A 26 5.18 -12.42 2.60
C TRP A 26 4.25 -11.23 2.37
N VAL A 27 3.96 -10.47 3.43
CA VAL A 27 3.17 -9.23 3.37
C VAL A 27 4.07 -8.06 3.75
N LYS A 28 3.95 -6.94 3.03
CA LYS A 28 4.70 -5.71 3.33
C LYS A 28 4.35 -5.21 4.74
N SER A 29 5.35 -4.78 5.51
CA SER A 29 5.09 -4.18 6.83
C SER A 29 4.43 -2.82 6.69
N ALA A 30 3.76 -2.36 7.75
CA ALA A 30 3.14 -1.04 7.78
C ALA A 30 4.16 0.08 7.49
N THR A 31 5.39 -0.06 7.98
CA THR A 31 6.49 0.87 7.72
C THR A 31 6.89 0.94 6.24
N THR A 32 6.99 -0.20 5.55
CA THR A 32 7.28 -0.20 4.11
C THR A 32 6.17 0.50 3.33
N VAL A 33 4.90 0.27 3.71
CA VAL A 33 3.76 0.93 3.08
C VAL A 33 3.78 2.44 3.32
N CYS A 34 4.18 2.92 4.50
CA CYS A 34 4.35 4.37 4.75
C CYS A 34 5.34 5.02 3.77
N TYR A 35 6.49 4.40 3.50
CA TYR A 35 7.46 4.93 2.55
C TYR A 35 6.97 4.85 1.09
N GLU A 36 6.18 3.84 0.74
CA GLU A 36 5.51 3.79 -0.57
C GLU A 36 4.50 4.91 -0.74
N ILE A 37 3.70 5.20 0.29
CA ILE A 37 2.78 6.33 0.31
C ILE A 37 3.54 7.65 0.12
N LEU A 38 4.69 7.84 0.79
CA LEU A 38 5.54 9.02 0.61
C LEU A 38 6.07 9.14 -0.82
N ALA A 39 6.56 8.04 -1.41
CA ALA A 39 7.05 8.03 -2.77
C ALA A 39 5.96 8.40 -3.78
N GLU A 40 4.74 7.88 -3.57
CA GLU A 40 3.60 8.18 -4.42
C GLU A 40 3.10 9.61 -4.21
N ALA A 41 3.07 10.12 -2.98
CA ALA A 41 2.77 11.52 -2.67
C ALA A 41 3.72 12.49 -3.37
N ARG A 42 5.03 12.18 -3.39
CA ARG A 42 6.04 12.93 -4.15
C ARG A 42 5.85 12.85 -5.66
N ARG A 43 5.28 11.77 -6.17
CA ARG A 43 4.96 11.61 -7.60
C ARG A 43 3.74 12.45 -7.96
N LEU A 44 2.74 12.46 -7.09
CA LEU A 44 1.48 13.18 -7.23
C LEU A 44 1.67 14.70 -7.12
N SER A 45 2.53 15.17 -6.22
CA SER A 45 2.84 16.61 -6.09
C SER A 45 3.47 17.21 -7.34
N LYS A 46 4.11 16.40 -8.19
CA LYS A 46 4.63 16.84 -9.49
C LYS A 46 3.57 16.89 -10.59
N GLN A 47 2.46 16.16 -10.43
CA GLN A 47 1.41 16.07 -11.45
C GLN A 47 0.23 16.99 -11.16
N VAL A 48 0.00 17.35 -9.89
CA VAL A 48 -1.18 18.13 -9.49
C VAL A 48 -0.72 19.37 -8.70
N GLU A 49 -0.75 20.53 -9.34
CA GLU A 49 -0.28 21.80 -8.78
C GLU A 49 -1.31 22.50 -7.86
N ASP A 50 -2.56 22.06 -7.80
CA ASP A 50 -3.65 22.73 -7.05
C ASP A 50 -4.53 21.73 -6.29
N VAL A 51 -3.91 20.90 -5.44
CA VAL A 51 -4.65 20.02 -4.53
C VAL A 51 -4.96 20.80 -3.25
N ARG A 52 -6.23 21.16 -3.05
CA ARG A 52 -6.67 21.85 -1.83
C ARG A 52 -6.95 20.88 -0.69
N HIS A 53 -7.44 19.69 -1.03
CA HIS A 53 -7.68 18.62 -0.06
C HIS A 53 -7.30 17.26 -0.63
N THR A 54 -6.41 16.55 0.06
CA THR A 54 -6.14 15.13 -0.22
C THR A 54 -6.73 14.29 0.90
N THR A 55 -7.52 13.28 0.57
CA THR A 55 -7.92 12.23 1.51
C THR A 55 -7.10 10.97 1.22
N LEU A 56 -6.31 10.54 2.20
CA LEU A 56 -5.54 9.31 2.17
C LEU A 56 -6.33 8.21 2.87
N ARG A 57 -6.80 7.22 2.11
CA ARG A 57 -7.49 6.04 2.65
C ARG A 57 -6.50 4.90 2.82
N VAL A 58 -6.33 4.46 4.07
CA VAL A 58 -5.34 3.42 4.44
C VAL A 58 -5.92 2.45 5.46
N HIS A 59 -5.28 1.29 5.61
CA HIS A 59 -5.57 0.38 6.71
C HIS A 59 -5.24 1.05 8.07
N PRO A 60 -6.01 0.79 9.16
CA PRO A 60 -5.75 1.38 10.47
C PRO A 60 -4.34 1.15 11.02
N ASP A 61 -3.70 0.01 10.72
CA ASP A 61 -2.31 -0.24 11.18
C ASP A 61 -1.32 0.73 10.53
N VAL A 62 -1.54 1.08 9.25
CA VAL A 62 -0.72 2.06 8.53
C VAL A 62 -1.05 3.48 9.02
N SER A 63 -2.33 3.78 9.24
CA SER A 63 -2.74 5.06 9.85
C SER A 63 -2.09 5.26 11.23
N LEU A 64 -2.06 4.22 12.06
CA LEU A 64 -1.44 4.23 13.37
C LEU A 64 0.09 4.39 13.26
N ALA A 65 0.72 3.69 12.31
CA ALA A 65 2.15 3.82 12.05
C ALA A 65 2.53 5.24 11.62
N LEU A 66 1.76 5.87 10.71
CA LEU A 66 1.96 7.27 10.29
C LEU A 66 1.81 8.25 11.46
N ARG A 67 0.85 8.02 12.37
CA ARG A 67 0.60 8.90 13.52
C ARG A 67 1.59 8.73 14.67
N ASN A 68 2.17 7.54 14.84
CA ASN A 68 3.05 7.20 15.95
C ASN A 68 4.53 7.12 15.54
N SER A 69 4.87 6.15 14.70
CA SER A 69 6.27 5.78 14.40
C SER A 69 6.89 6.68 13.34
N GLU A 70 6.13 7.03 12.31
CA GLU A 70 6.61 7.70 11.10
C GLU A 70 5.98 9.09 10.95
N ARG A 71 6.01 9.90 12.02
CA ARG A 71 5.48 11.27 11.99
C ARG A 71 6.22 12.16 10.99
N GLU A 72 7.53 11.99 10.87
CA GLU A 72 8.36 12.70 9.89
C GLU A 72 7.89 12.42 8.46
N VAL A 73 7.51 11.17 8.17
CA VAL A 73 6.96 10.79 6.86
C VAL A 73 5.64 11.50 6.59
N LEU A 74 4.77 11.63 7.59
CA LEU A 74 3.50 12.36 7.46
C LEU A 74 3.73 13.85 7.19
N GLU A 75 4.65 14.49 7.92
CA GLU A 75 5.00 15.90 7.71
C GLU A 75 5.55 16.15 6.30
N GLU A 76 6.38 15.24 5.78
CA GLU A 76 6.84 15.32 4.39
C GLU A 76 5.69 15.19 3.39
N ILE A 77 4.77 14.25 3.61
CA ILE A 77 3.59 14.07 2.74
C ILE A 77 2.75 15.36 2.74
N GLU A 78 2.51 15.97 3.89
CA GLU A 78 1.81 17.25 4.01
C GLU A 78 2.56 18.40 3.32
N ALA A 79 3.89 18.41 3.38
CA ALA A 79 4.70 19.40 2.66
C ALA A 79 4.58 19.27 1.13
N TYR A 80 4.34 18.06 0.61
CA TYR A 80 4.19 17.80 -0.83
C TYR A 80 2.76 17.97 -1.33
N LEU A 81 1.75 17.53 -0.56
CA LEU A 81 0.34 17.45 -0.99
C LEU A 81 -0.59 18.47 -0.30
N GLY A 82 -0.09 19.23 0.68
CA GLY A 82 -0.89 20.14 1.49
C GLY A 82 -1.67 19.43 2.59
N ASN A 83 -2.88 19.89 2.89
CA ASN A 83 -3.71 19.30 3.95
C ASN A 83 -4.16 17.89 3.58
N VAL A 84 -3.65 16.89 4.31
CA VAL A 84 -4.01 15.48 4.13
C VAL A 84 -4.94 15.00 5.24
N ASP A 85 -6.14 14.55 4.88
CA ASP A 85 -7.03 13.84 5.79
C ASP A 85 -6.75 12.34 5.72
N VAL A 86 -6.29 11.76 6.83
CA VAL A 86 -6.00 10.32 6.91
C VAL A 86 -7.24 9.59 7.43
N SER A 87 -7.93 8.91 6.52
CA SER A 87 -9.10 8.08 6.80
C SER A 87 -8.71 6.60 6.90
N ALA A 88 -9.04 5.97 8.03
CA ALA A 88 -8.71 4.58 8.30
C ALA A 88 -9.89 3.65 7.96
N ASP A 89 -9.68 2.73 7.02
CA ASP A 89 -10.67 1.74 6.60
C ASP A 89 -10.16 0.31 6.82
N ARG A 90 -10.87 -0.47 7.63
CA ARG A 90 -10.53 -1.89 7.94
C ARG A 90 -10.82 -2.85 6.78
N SER A 91 -11.63 -2.43 5.81
CA SER A 91 -11.96 -3.24 4.64
C SER A 91 -10.84 -3.27 3.61
N ILE A 92 -9.87 -2.35 3.73
CA ILE A 92 -8.75 -2.23 2.79
C ILE A 92 -7.59 -3.07 3.33
N HIS A 93 -6.88 -3.78 2.45
CA HIS A 93 -5.72 -4.56 2.87
C HIS A 93 -4.55 -3.64 3.27
N GLN A 94 -3.66 -4.08 4.17
CA GLN A 94 -2.50 -3.29 4.63
C GLN A 94 -1.62 -2.76 3.47
N ALA A 95 -1.51 -3.50 2.37
CA ALA A 95 -0.71 -3.14 1.21
C ALA A 95 -1.45 -2.25 0.19
N GLN A 96 -2.74 -1.99 0.40
CA GLN A 96 -3.54 -1.14 -0.46
C GLN A 96 -3.74 0.21 0.21
N PHE A 97 -3.57 1.28 -0.57
CA PHE A 97 -3.85 2.65 -0.17
C PHE A 97 -4.41 3.39 -1.39
N ASP A 98 -5.25 4.39 -1.13
CA ASP A 98 -5.88 5.19 -2.18
C ASP A 98 -5.77 6.67 -1.84
N PHE A 99 -5.47 7.47 -2.85
CA PHE A 99 -5.45 8.93 -2.76
C PHE A 99 -6.68 9.48 -3.48
N ALA A 100 -7.59 10.09 -2.72
CA ALA A 100 -8.70 10.83 -3.26
C ALA A 100 -8.37 12.33 -3.20
N PHE A 101 -8.36 12.99 -4.36
CA PHE A 101 -8.19 14.44 -4.46
C PHE A 101 -9.57 15.10 -4.57
N ILE A 102 -9.82 16.13 -3.75
CA ILE A 102 -11.06 16.92 -3.76
C ILE A 102 -10.71 18.40 -4.03
#